data_AF-A0A8U0QI16-F1
#
_entry.id   AF-A0A8U0QI16-F1
#
_cell.length_a   1.000
_cell.length_b   1.000
_cell.length_c   1.000
_cell.angle_alpha   90.00
_cell.angle_beta   90.00
_cell.angle_gamma   90.00
#
_symmetry.space_group_name_H-M   'P 1'
#
loop_
_entity.id
_entity.type
_entity.pdbx_description
1 polymer ?
#
loop_
_entity_poly.entity_id
_entity_poly.type
_entity_poly.pdbx_seq_one_letter_code
_entity_poly.pdbx_strand_id
1 'polypeptide(L)'
;MGVWGLTSFVKDQGAILTDYRFRNSKVVIDGCTLYHSLYFNPRGDQQHGGDYDDFEDQVCKFFKALRDCSIEPYVIIDGGSDHTDKKFETLRKRVQSRIKQANHLSMGLKERGLLPIFVKQVFKQVLSSLKVPFAQCIFEADQEIASLAQRWNCPVLSNDSDFYIFDIQAGYLPFFHFQWQNVSVQRGSSQNYIPCKRYTTTSFCRQVNINRQLLPVFAAIAGNDYVNLTNMGFSIRWKGYPQMESNQKPSKF
;
A
#
# COMPACT_ATOMS: atom_id res chain seq x y z
N MET A 1 -7.37 -1.34 -2.50
CA MET A 1 -7.79 -0.29 -3.45
C MET A 1 -6.98 -0.47 -4.71
N GLY A 2 -7.45 0.07 -5.83
CA GLY A 2 -6.80 -0.08 -7.13
C GLY A 2 -7.18 -1.34 -7.91
N VAL A 3 -6.24 -1.84 -8.72
CA VAL A 3 -6.41 -3.01 -9.60
C VAL A 3 -6.75 -4.32 -8.86
N TRP A 4 -7.86 -4.93 -9.26
CA TRP A 4 -8.39 -6.13 -8.62
C TRP A 4 -7.44 -7.34 -8.77
N GLY A 5 -7.16 -8.02 -7.64
CA GLY A 5 -6.32 -9.24 -7.61
C GLY A 5 -4.81 -9.02 -7.80
N LEU A 6 -4.37 -7.81 -8.18
CA LEU A 6 -2.98 -7.55 -8.55
C LEU A 6 -2.00 -7.70 -7.37
N THR A 7 -2.37 -7.23 -6.18
CA THR A 7 -1.54 -7.39 -4.98
C THR A 7 -1.31 -8.88 -4.65
N SER A 8 -2.35 -9.72 -4.77
CA SER A 8 -2.22 -11.16 -4.52
C SER A 8 -1.35 -11.83 -5.58
N PHE A 9 -1.57 -11.50 -6.86
CA PHE A 9 -0.75 -12.01 -7.96
C PHE A 9 0.75 -11.69 -7.78
N VAL A 10 1.08 -10.45 -7.40
CA VAL A 10 2.47 -10.03 -7.17
C VAL A 10 3.08 -10.74 -5.95
N LYS A 11 2.28 -11.03 -4.92
CA LYS A 11 2.73 -11.81 -3.75
C LYS A 11 3.04 -13.27 -4.11
N ASP A 12 2.18 -13.89 -4.90
CA ASP A 12 2.31 -15.30 -5.29
C ASP A 12 3.49 -15.49 -6.27
N GLN A 13 3.77 -14.48 -7.10
CA GLN A 13 4.89 -14.46 -8.03
C GLN A 13 6.14 -13.85 -7.38
N GLY A 14 6.77 -14.59 -6.46
CA GLY A 14 7.90 -14.11 -5.65
C GLY A 14 9.08 -13.50 -6.41
N ALA A 15 9.26 -13.81 -7.71
CA ALA A 15 10.31 -13.23 -8.56
C ALA A 15 10.10 -11.74 -8.91
N ILE A 16 8.87 -11.22 -8.73
CA ILE A 16 8.52 -9.82 -9.07
C ILE A 16 9.00 -8.86 -7.98
N LEU A 17 9.01 -9.30 -6.72
CA LEU A 17 9.42 -8.55 -5.55
C LEU A 17 10.85 -8.89 -5.14
N THR A 18 11.73 -7.90 -5.16
CA THR A 18 13.16 -8.08 -4.81
C THR A 18 13.42 -7.67 -3.36
N ASP A 19 14.28 -8.39 -2.66
CA ASP A 19 14.76 -7.96 -1.34
C ASP A 19 15.50 -6.63 -1.43
N TYR A 20 15.19 -5.72 -0.53
CA TYR A 20 15.71 -4.38 -0.54
C TYR A 20 16.01 -3.87 0.87
N ARG A 21 17.19 -3.26 1.03
CA ARG A 21 17.68 -2.70 2.29
C ARG A 21 17.56 -1.18 2.23
N PHE A 22 16.42 -0.64 2.62
CA PHE A 22 16.11 0.76 2.40
C PHE A 22 16.74 1.66 3.48
N ARG A 23 17.49 2.68 3.04
CA ARG A 23 18.17 3.69 3.87
C ARG A 23 18.70 4.83 2.99
N ASN A 24 19.16 5.93 3.60
CA ASN A 24 19.88 7.03 2.94
C ASN A 24 19.18 7.52 1.66
N SER A 25 17.87 7.69 1.70
CA SER A 25 17.07 7.98 0.51
C SER A 25 15.80 8.75 0.86
N LYS A 26 15.23 9.43 -0.13
CA LYS A 26 13.90 10.01 -0.02
C LYS A 26 12.84 8.93 -0.20
N VAL A 27 11.63 9.16 0.30
CA VAL A 27 10.47 8.32 0.02
C VAL A 27 9.22 9.19 -0.03
N VAL A 28 8.42 9.02 -1.07
CA VAL A 28 7.05 9.57 -1.09
C VAL A 28 6.13 8.54 -0.47
N ILE A 29 5.35 8.94 0.52
CA ILE A 29 4.49 8.02 1.28
C ILE A 29 3.04 8.37 1.00
N ASP A 30 2.26 7.37 0.60
CA ASP A 30 0.82 7.43 0.62
C ASP A 30 0.33 7.49 2.07
N GLY A 31 -0.11 8.67 2.48
CA GLY A 31 -0.58 8.95 3.83
C GLY A 31 -1.83 8.14 4.18
N CYS A 32 -2.73 7.91 3.22
CA CYS A 32 -3.97 7.16 3.42
C CYS A 32 -3.70 5.69 3.75
N THR A 33 -2.79 5.07 3.01
CA THR A 33 -2.27 3.74 3.39
C THR A 33 -1.60 3.78 4.75
N LEU A 34 -0.74 4.78 4.99
CA LEU A 34 0.14 4.81 6.16
C LEU A 34 -0.66 4.88 7.46
N TYR A 35 -1.53 5.89 7.64
CA TYR A 35 -2.27 6.02 8.89
C TYR A 35 -3.22 4.84 9.12
N HIS A 36 -3.78 4.26 8.04
CA HIS A 36 -4.63 3.09 8.15
C HIS A 36 -3.82 1.89 8.65
N SER A 37 -2.62 1.69 8.10
CA SER A 37 -1.76 0.57 8.46
C SER A 37 -1.16 0.70 9.86
N LEU A 38 -0.85 1.93 10.30
CA LEU A 38 -0.36 2.20 11.65
C LEU A 38 -1.46 2.10 12.72
N TYR A 39 -2.68 2.52 12.40
CA TYR A 39 -3.82 2.43 13.31
C TYR A 39 -4.21 0.98 13.58
N PHE A 40 -4.28 0.13 12.56
CA PHE A 40 -4.64 -1.27 12.71
C PHE A 40 -3.49 -2.15 13.23
N ASN A 41 -2.77 -1.66 14.24
CA ASN A 41 -1.77 -2.43 14.97
C ASN A 41 -2.48 -3.43 15.92
N PRO A 42 -2.07 -4.71 15.95
CA PRO A 42 -2.68 -5.74 16.82
C PRO A 42 -2.63 -5.48 18.33
N ARG A 43 -1.97 -4.40 18.80
CA ARG A 43 -1.78 -4.10 20.23
C ARG A 43 -2.79 -3.12 20.85
N GLY A 44 -3.55 -2.36 20.05
CA GLY A 44 -4.48 -1.33 20.55
C GLY A 44 -5.94 -1.79 20.60
N ASP A 45 -6.79 -1.06 21.32
CA ASP A 45 -8.23 -1.32 21.38
C ASP A 45 -8.95 -0.67 20.19
N GLN A 46 -9.16 -1.50 19.17
CA GLN A 46 -9.80 -1.06 17.93
C GLN A 46 -11.34 -1.11 18.00
N GLN A 47 -11.93 -1.54 19.11
CA GLN A 47 -13.38 -1.69 19.26
C GLN A 47 -14.05 -0.37 19.66
N HIS A 48 -13.41 0.40 20.52
CA HIS A 48 -13.98 1.63 21.08
C HIS A 48 -13.52 2.90 20.33
N GLY A 49 -12.42 2.82 19.58
CA GLY A 49 -12.03 3.84 18.60
C GLY A 49 -11.56 5.18 19.20
N GLY A 50 -11.00 5.14 20.41
CA GLY A 50 -10.57 6.32 21.17
C GLY A 50 -9.06 6.47 21.39
N ASP A 51 -8.26 5.44 21.08
CA ASP A 51 -6.84 5.36 21.46
C ASP A 51 -5.94 6.14 20.49
N TYR A 52 -6.17 7.45 20.43
CA TYR A 52 -5.39 8.36 19.59
C TYR A 52 -3.96 8.54 20.10
N ASP A 53 -3.74 8.36 21.40
CA ASP A 53 -2.43 8.33 22.05
C ASP A 53 -1.60 7.14 21.59
N ASP A 54 -2.16 5.93 21.61
CA ASP A 54 -1.50 4.73 21.08
C ASP A 54 -1.19 4.87 19.59
N PHE A 55 -2.12 5.48 18.83
CA PHE A 55 -1.92 5.77 17.42
C PHE A 55 -0.79 6.79 17.19
N GLU A 56 -0.76 7.90 17.93
CA GLU A 56 0.34 8.87 17.91
C GLU A 56 1.68 8.19 18.19
N ASP A 57 1.71 7.31 19.18
CA ASP A 57 2.88 6.51 19.55
C ASP A 57 3.40 5.67 18.38
N GLN A 58 2.50 5.03 17.62
CA GLN A 58 2.88 4.27 16.41
C GLN A 58 3.44 5.17 15.31
N VAL A 59 2.82 6.34 15.08
CA VAL A 59 3.28 7.31 14.09
C VAL A 59 4.67 7.82 14.45
N CYS A 60 4.89 8.19 15.71
CA CYS A 60 6.19 8.61 16.24
C CYS A 60 7.26 7.52 16.05
N LYS A 61 6.96 6.27 16.41
CA LYS A 61 7.88 5.12 16.25
C LYS A 61 8.22 4.87 14.78
N PHE A 62 7.24 4.97 13.88
CA PHE A 62 7.45 4.81 12.44
C PHE A 62 8.42 5.86 11.88
N PHE A 63 8.17 7.14 12.14
CA PHE A 63 9.04 8.21 11.63
C PHE A 63 10.40 8.25 12.32
N LYS A 64 10.49 7.81 13.58
CA LYS A 64 11.78 7.57 14.23
C LYS A 64 12.58 6.49 13.49
N ALA A 65 11.96 5.37 13.13
CA ALA A 65 12.65 4.30 12.39
C ALA A 65 13.18 4.79 11.01
N LEU A 66 12.42 5.63 10.31
CA LEU A 66 12.89 6.26 9.06
C LEU A 66 14.11 7.15 9.32
N ARG A 67 14.05 8.00 10.34
CA ARG A 67 15.15 8.90 10.72
C ARG A 67 16.40 8.14 11.12
N ASP A 68 16.26 7.08 11.90
CA ASP A 68 17.37 6.22 12.35
C ASP A 68 18.08 5.54 11.17
N CYS A 69 17.43 5.45 10.00
CA CYS A 69 17.97 4.92 8.74
C CYS A 69 18.31 6.01 7.71
N SER A 70 18.33 7.28 8.11
CA SER A 70 18.56 8.44 7.23
C SER A 70 17.61 8.48 6.03
N ILE A 71 16.34 8.14 6.25
CA ILE A 71 15.29 8.21 5.23
C ILE A 71 14.54 9.54 5.39
N GLU A 72 14.38 10.25 4.28
CA GLU A 72 13.65 11.52 4.23
C GLU A 72 12.23 11.30 3.68
N PRO A 73 11.20 11.25 4.54
CA PRO A 73 9.82 11.05 4.10
C PRO A 73 9.19 12.34 3.58
N TYR A 74 8.31 12.20 2.59
CA TYR A 74 7.32 13.21 2.23
C TYR A 74 5.96 12.56 2.11
N VAL A 75 5.00 12.96 2.94
CA VAL A 75 3.69 12.31 3.00
C VAL A 75 2.69 13.08 2.11
N ILE A 76 1.96 12.36 1.27
CA ILE A 76 0.84 12.94 0.52
C ILE A 76 -0.44 12.27 0.98
N ILE A 77 -1.44 13.07 1.32
CA ILE A 77 -2.73 12.61 1.84
C ILE A 77 -3.81 12.94 0.83
N ASP A 78 -4.76 12.01 0.62
CA ASP A 78 -5.92 12.28 -0.23
C ASP A 78 -6.74 13.46 0.28
N GLY A 79 -7.33 14.16 -0.68
CA GLY A 79 -8.33 15.19 -0.49
C GLY A 79 -9.75 14.62 -0.45
N GLY A 80 -10.59 15.20 -1.31
CA GLY A 80 -11.93 14.73 -1.61
C GLY A 80 -11.92 13.59 -2.63
N SER A 81 -13.10 13.09 -2.93
CA SER A 81 -13.30 12.14 -4.02
C SER A 81 -13.43 12.87 -5.34
N ASP A 82 -13.11 12.16 -6.43
CA ASP A 82 -13.31 12.69 -7.78
C ASP A 82 -14.76 13.13 -8.01
N HIS A 83 -14.92 14.32 -8.59
CA HIS A 83 -16.18 14.97 -8.88
C HIS A 83 -17.04 14.28 -9.95
N THR A 84 -16.49 13.31 -10.69
CA THR A 84 -17.20 12.66 -11.80
C THR A 84 -18.03 11.45 -11.41
N ASP A 85 -18.20 11.19 -10.10
CA ASP A 85 -18.94 10.06 -9.51
C ASP A 85 -18.50 8.65 -9.97
N LYS A 86 -17.40 8.54 -10.74
CA LYS A 86 -16.88 7.25 -11.23
C LYS A 86 -16.60 6.26 -10.09
N LYS A 87 -16.20 6.76 -8.93
CA LYS A 87 -15.94 5.95 -7.73
C LYS A 87 -17.11 5.92 -6.74
N PHE A 88 -18.26 6.52 -7.07
CA PHE A 88 -19.39 6.64 -6.15
C PHE A 88 -19.85 5.27 -5.63
N GLU A 89 -19.99 4.28 -6.50
CA GLU A 89 -20.39 2.92 -6.08
C GLU A 89 -19.36 2.26 -5.15
N THR A 90 -18.06 2.49 -5.39
CA THR A 90 -16.99 2.02 -4.51
C THR A 90 -17.06 2.71 -3.14
N LEU A 91 -17.28 4.02 -3.12
CA LEU A 91 -17.44 4.80 -1.88
C LEU A 91 -18.69 4.36 -1.11
N ARG A 92 -19.81 4.19 -1.79
CA ARG A 92 -21.08 3.71 -1.22
C ARG A 92 -20.90 2.34 -0.58
N LYS A 93 -20.28 1.39 -1.26
CA LYS A 93 -19.97 0.06 -0.71
C LYS A 93 -19.05 0.13 0.51
N ARG A 94 -18.03 0.99 0.47
CA ARG A 94 -17.13 1.20 1.63
C ARG A 94 -17.88 1.77 2.83
N VAL A 95 -18.73 2.78 2.63
CA VAL A 95 -19.56 3.37 3.69
C VAL A 95 -20.54 2.34 4.26
N GLN A 96 -21.26 1.60 3.41
CA GLN A 96 -22.16 0.54 3.85
C GLN A 96 -21.43 -0.55 4.65
N SER A 97 -20.22 -0.94 4.22
CA SER A 97 -19.40 -1.91 4.96
C SER A 97 -19.00 -1.37 6.34
N ARG A 98 -18.60 -0.09 6.44
CA ARG A 98 -18.29 0.55 7.73
C ARG A 98 -19.51 0.61 8.66
N ILE A 99 -20.69 0.94 8.14
CA ILE A 99 -21.94 0.96 8.93
C ILE A 99 -22.24 -0.44 9.48
N LYS A 100 -22.10 -1.47 8.66
CA LYS A 100 -22.30 -2.87 9.09
C LYS A 100 -21.30 -3.28 10.17
N GLN A 101 -20.02 -2.98 9.97
CA GLN A 101 -18.97 -3.23 10.96
C GLN A 101 -19.23 -2.49 12.27
N ALA A 102 -19.67 -1.22 12.21
CA ALA A 102 -20.01 -0.43 13.40
C ALA A 102 -21.16 -1.06 14.18
N ASN A 103 -22.21 -1.49 13.48
CA ASN A 103 -23.33 -2.17 14.10
C ASN A 103 -22.89 -3.49 14.77
N HIS A 104 -22.09 -4.30 14.09
CA HIS A 104 -21.55 -5.54 14.66
C HIS A 104 -20.71 -5.30 15.92
N LEU A 105 -19.81 -4.30 15.90
CA LEU A 105 -19.03 -3.91 17.07
C LEU A 105 -19.94 -3.45 18.22
N SER A 106 -21.00 -2.69 17.94
CA SER A 106 -21.96 -2.24 18.95
C SER A 106 -22.76 -3.38 19.60
N MET A 107 -22.91 -4.52 18.89
CA MET A 107 -23.52 -5.74 19.39
C MET A 107 -22.53 -6.66 20.12
N GLY A 108 -21.27 -6.24 20.30
CA GLY A 108 -20.22 -7.05 20.93
C GLY A 108 -19.69 -8.18 20.04
N LEU A 109 -19.99 -8.16 18.73
CA LEU A 109 -19.46 -9.15 17.80
C LEU A 109 -17.99 -8.85 17.51
N LYS A 110 -17.19 -9.92 17.43
CA LYS A 110 -15.77 -9.81 17.09
C LYS A 110 -15.61 -9.49 15.60
N GLU A 111 -15.36 -8.23 15.29
CA GLU A 111 -15.05 -7.72 13.96
C GLU A 111 -13.64 -7.14 13.89
N ARG A 112 -13.17 -6.86 12.67
CA ARG A 112 -12.03 -5.94 12.51
C ARG A 112 -12.46 -4.57 13.03
N GLY A 113 -11.56 -3.87 13.70
CA GLY A 113 -11.84 -2.53 14.20
C GLY A 113 -12.19 -1.55 13.09
N LEU A 114 -12.79 -0.43 13.48
CA LEU A 114 -13.05 0.69 12.58
C LEU A 114 -11.95 1.73 12.70
N LEU A 115 -11.70 2.44 11.61
CA LEU A 115 -10.81 3.60 11.64
C LEU A 115 -11.58 4.77 12.28
N PRO A 116 -11.11 5.35 13.40
CA PRO A 116 -11.78 6.45 14.05
C PRO A 116 -11.84 7.70 13.19
N ILE A 117 -12.85 8.53 13.46
CA ILE A 117 -13.16 9.72 12.68
C ILE A 117 -11.99 10.71 12.65
N PHE A 118 -11.25 10.86 13.76
CA PHE A 118 -10.17 11.85 13.86
C PHE A 118 -8.78 11.33 13.52
N VAL A 119 -8.62 10.07 13.06
CA VAL A 119 -7.28 9.52 12.74
C VAL A 119 -6.52 10.40 11.76
N LYS A 120 -7.18 10.90 10.71
CA LYS A 120 -6.54 11.78 9.72
C LYS A 120 -6.06 13.09 10.34
N GLN A 121 -6.86 13.69 11.23
CA GLN A 121 -6.53 14.94 11.91
C GLN A 121 -5.37 14.74 12.89
N VAL A 122 -5.44 13.72 13.74
CA VAL A 122 -4.37 13.36 14.67
C VAL A 122 -3.09 13.05 13.89
N PHE A 123 -3.18 12.28 12.80
CA PHE A 123 -2.03 11.99 11.95
C PHE A 123 -1.36 13.28 11.44
N LYS A 124 -2.13 14.23 10.90
CA LYS A 124 -1.60 15.54 10.44
C LYS A 124 -0.97 16.36 11.58
N GLN A 125 -1.56 16.33 12.78
CA GLN A 125 -1.01 17.01 13.95
C GLN A 125 0.34 16.40 14.36
N VAL A 126 0.45 15.08 14.39
CA VAL A 126 1.69 14.37 14.70
C VAL A 126 2.75 14.59 13.62
N LEU A 127 2.39 14.57 12.33
CA LEU A 127 3.34 14.93 11.26
C LEU A 127 3.88 16.35 11.46
N SER A 128 3.01 17.29 11.83
CA SER A 128 3.38 18.69 12.08
C SER A 128 4.31 18.81 13.29
N SER A 129 4.01 18.11 14.40
CA SER A 129 4.84 18.14 15.61
C SER A 129 6.23 17.52 15.38
N LEU A 130 6.29 16.44 14.59
CA LEU A 130 7.53 15.78 14.19
C LEU A 130 8.30 16.52 13.09
N LYS A 131 7.74 17.60 12.54
CA LYS A 131 8.27 18.36 11.39
C LYS A 131 8.49 17.49 10.15
N VAL A 132 7.63 16.49 9.95
CA VAL A 132 7.60 15.68 8.73
C VAL A 132 6.85 16.47 7.65
N PRO A 133 7.44 16.71 6.48
CA PRO A 133 6.75 17.45 5.43
C PRO A 133 5.60 16.63 4.86
N PHE A 134 4.45 17.27 4.70
CA PHE A 134 3.29 16.65 4.07
C PHE A 134 2.46 17.65 3.27
N ALA A 135 1.73 17.13 2.28
CA ALA A 135 0.74 17.86 1.53
C ALA A 135 -0.58 17.07 1.50
N GLN A 136 -1.68 17.79 1.32
CA GLN A 136 -2.99 17.18 1.09
C GLN A 136 -3.47 17.59 -0.30
N CYS A 137 -3.80 16.61 -1.14
CA CYS A 137 -4.34 16.84 -2.47
C CYS A 137 -5.77 17.41 -2.38
N ILE A 138 -6.25 18.00 -3.49
CA ILE A 138 -7.65 18.43 -3.61
C ILE A 138 -8.55 17.21 -3.79
N PHE A 139 -8.11 16.25 -4.60
CA PHE A 139 -8.77 14.97 -4.85
C PHE A 139 -7.85 13.81 -4.45
N GLU A 140 -7.82 12.74 -5.24
CA GLU A 140 -6.96 11.57 -5.00
C GLU A 140 -5.48 11.90 -5.18
N ALA A 141 -4.62 11.26 -4.38
CA ALA A 141 -3.20 11.54 -4.36
C ALA A 141 -2.36 10.65 -5.29
N ASP A 142 -2.91 9.57 -5.84
CA ASP A 142 -2.13 8.53 -6.53
C ASP A 142 -1.23 9.08 -7.66
N GLN A 143 -1.80 9.93 -8.51
CA GLN A 143 -1.06 10.56 -9.63
C GLN A 143 0.00 11.54 -9.13
N GLU A 144 -0.30 12.33 -8.10
CA GLU A 144 0.63 13.29 -7.52
C GLU A 144 1.78 12.59 -6.81
N ILE A 145 1.49 11.49 -6.09
CA ILE A 145 2.47 10.61 -5.46
C ILE A 145 3.41 10.03 -6.51
N ALA A 146 2.86 9.42 -7.57
CA ALA A 146 3.65 8.82 -8.64
C ALA A 146 4.51 9.87 -9.37
N SER A 147 3.94 11.02 -9.69
CA SER A 147 4.64 12.12 -10.37
C SER A 147 5.77 12.70 -9.53
N LEU A 148 5.53 12.91 -8.23
CA LEU A 148 6.54 13.43 -7.31
C LEU A 148 7.68 12.44 -7.10
N ALA A 149 7.34 11.16 -6.90
CA ALA A 149 8.31 10.08 -6.76
C ALA A 149 9.21 9.96 -8.00
N GLN A 150 8.62 10.06 -9.20
CA GLN A 150 9.38 10.07 -10.45
C GLN A 150 10.29 11.30 -10.55
N ARG A 151 9.79 12.49 -10.21
CA ARG A 151 10.58 13.73 -10.26
C ARG A 151 11.76 13.73 -9.29
N TRP A 152 11.58 13.16 -8.10
CA TRP A 152 12.64 13.05 -7.09
C TRP A 152 13.48 11.79 -7.22
N ASN A 153 13.16 10.91 -8.18
CA ASN A 153 13.78 9.61 -8.37
C ASN A 153 13.88 8.82 -7.06
N CYS A 154 12.76 8.75 -6.34
CA CYS A 154 12.67 8.07 -5.05
C CYS A 154 11.46 7.13 -5.02
N PRO A 155 11.49 6.06 -4.22
CA PRO A 155 10.41 5.10 -4.23
C PRO A 155 9.12 5.65 -3.59
N VAL A 156 8.01 5.00 -3.91
CA VAL A 156 6.72 5.18 -3.21
C VAL A 156 6.55 4.11 -2.14
N LEU A 157 6.05 4.48 -0.97
CA LEU A 157 5.59 3.57 0.07
C LEU A 157 4.06 3.61 0.18
N SER A 158 3.40 2.51 -0.13
CA SER A 158 1.93 2.36 -0.12
C SER A 158 1.54 0.87 -0.05
N ASN A 159 0.24 0.57 0.02
CA ASN A 159 -0.37 -0.74 -0.20
C ASN A 159 -1.40 -0.67 -1.34
N ASP A 160 -1.54 0.48 -2.00
CA ASP A 160 -2.37 0.60 -3.18
C ASP A 160 -1.75 -0.17 -4.35
N SER A 161 -2.58 -0.92 -5.05
CA SER A 161 -2.16 -1.72 -6.18
C SER A 161 -2.02 -0.89 -7.46
N ASP A 162 -2.55 0.33 -7.50
CA ASP A 162 -2.36 1.24 -8.63
C ASP A 162 -0.87 1.61 -8.82
N PHE A 163 -0.07 1.61 -7.74
CA PHE A 163 1.39 1.79 -7.79
C PHE A 163 2.16 0.63 -8.43
N TYR A 164 1.54 -0.51 -8.71
CA TYR A 164 2.14 -1.53 -9.58
C TYR A 164 2.02 -1.16 -11.06
N ILE A 165 1.12 -0.24 -11.43
CA ILE A 165 0.87 0.17 -12.81
C ILE A 165 1.70 1.41 -13.17
N PHE A 166 1.87 2.33 -12.23
CA PHE A 166 2.73 3.51 -12.42
C PHE A 166 4.19 3.11 -12.66
N ASP A 167 4.80 3.64 -13.72
CA ASP A 167 6.22 3.40 -14.05
C ASP A 167 7.15 4.26 -13.19
N ILE A 168 7.27 3.90 -11.91
CA ILE A 168 8.12 4.60 -10.95
C ILE A 168 9.51 3.97 -10.98
N GLN A 169 10.49 4.71 -11.51
CA GLN A 169 11.83 4.16 -11.76
C GLN A 169 12.55 3.69 -10.49
N ALA A 170 12.45 4.47 -9.41
CA ALA A 170 13.04 4.13 -8.12
C ALA A 170 12.30 2.98 -7.40
N GLY A 171 11.11 2.64 -7.88
CA GLY A 171 10.31 1.49 -7.47
C GLY A 171 9.19 1.82 -6.49
N TYR A 172 8.42 0.78 -6.19
CA TYR A 172 7.33 0.77 -5.22
C TYR A 172 7.70 -0.17 -4.06
N LEU A 173 7.52 0.30 -2.83
CA LEU A 173 7.74 -0.42 -1.58
C LEU A 173 6.38 -0.77 -0.99
N PRO A 174 5.93 -2.04 -1.10
CA PRO A 174 4.67 -2.43 -0.48
C PRO A 174 4.81 -2.38 1.05
N PHE A 175 3.94 -1.60 1.72
CA PHE A 175 4.04 -1.34 3.16
C PHE A 175 3.94 -2.63 3.98
N PHE A 176 3.17 -3.63 3.55
CA PHE A 176 3.09 -4.92 4.23
C PHE A 176 4.41 -5.71 4.28
N HIS A 177 5.39 -5.37 3.43
CA HIS A 177 6.75 -5.91 3.49
C HIS A 177 7.75 -4.96 4.15
N PHE A 178 7.34 -3.74 4.50
CA PHE A 178 8.22 -2.71 5.04
C PHE A 178 8.41 -2.91 6.54
N GLN A 179 9.51 -3.56 6.93
CA GLN A 179 9.75 -4.02 8.30
C GLN A 179 10.30 -2.91 9.20
N TRP A 180 9.59 -1.78 9.28
CA TRP A 180 10.03 -0.59 10.04
C TRP A 180 10.17 -0.84 11.55
N GLN A 181 9.50 -1.85 12.10
CA GLN A 181 9.66 -2.27 13.51
C GLN A 181 10.94 -3.09 13.74
N ASN A 182 11.53 -3.65 12.68
CA ASN A 182 12.71 -4.53 12.73
C ASN A 182 13.89 -3.89 12.00
N VAL A 183 14.24 -2.67 12.41
CA VAL A 183 15.42 -1.96 11.88
C VAL A 183 16.65 -2.84 12.10
N SER A 184 17.39 -3.07 11.02
CA SER A 184 18.54 -3.96 11.00
C SER A 184 19.83 -3.19 10.83
N VAL A 185 20.89 -3.64 11.49
CA VAL A 185 22.24 -3.08 11.34
C VAL A 185 22.98 -3.84 10.23
N GLN A 186 23.66 -3.13 9.35
CA GLN A 186 24.49 -3.78 8.34
C GLN A 186 25.75 -4.38 9.00
N ARG A 187 26.05 -5.67 8.74
CA ARG A 187 27.30 -6.28 9.24
C ARG A 187 28.51 -5.47 8.76
N GLY A 188 29.36 -5.06 9.70
CA GLY A 188 30.58 -4.28 9.42
C GLY A 188 30.34 -2.78 9.17
N SER A 189 29.14 -2.26 9.43
CA SER A 189 28.81 -0.83 9.33
C SER A 189 27.88 -0.42 10.47
N SER A 190 27.99 0.82 10.94
CA SER A 190 27.05 1.41 11.91
C SER A 190 25.74 1.90 11.26
N GLN A 191 25.54 1.66 9.96
CA GLN A 191 24.35 2.12 9.25
C GLN A 191 23.17 1.16 9.41
N ASN A 192 22.07 1.73 9.93
CA ASN A 192 20.78 1.08 10.00
C ASN A 192 20.09 1.06 8.62
N TYR A 193 19.23 0.07 8.42
CA TYR A 193 18.32 0.00 7.27
C TYR A 193 17.00 -0.67 7.66
N ILE A 194 15.98 -0.41 6.85
CA ILE A 194 14.69 -1.10 6.94
C ILE A 194 14.67 -2.22 5.90
N PRO A 195 14.60 -3.50 6.32
CA PRO A 195 14.34 -4.60 5.41
C PRO A 195 12.97 -4.43 4.76
N CYS A 196 12.91 -4.52 3.43
CA CYS A 196 11.66 -4.47 2.70
C CYS A 196 11.74 -5.22 1.36
N LYS A 197 10.62 -5.25 0.65
CA LYS A 197 10.56 -5.68 -0.75
C LYS A 197 10.39 -4.47 -1.65
N ARG A 198 11.03 -4.51 -2.81
CA ARG A 198 10.90 -3.49 -3.86
C ARG A 198 10.36 -4.10 -5.15
N TYR A 199 9.33 -3.45 -5.66
CA TYR A 199 8.74 -3.67 -6.97
C TYR A 199 9.25 -2.66 -7.99
N THR A 200 9.39 -3.09 -9.25
CA THR A 200 9.53 -2.20 -10.40
C THR A 200 8.69 -2.75 -11.55
N THR A 201 8.21 -1.88 -12.43
CA THR A 201 7.56 -2.31 -13.68
C THR A 201 8.47 -3.21 -14.52
N THR A 202 9.80 -2.98 -14.47
CA THR A 202 10.80 -3.83 -15.14
C THR A 202 10.72 -5.29 -14.69
N SER A 203 10.67 -5.55 -13.37
CA SER A 203 10.61 -6.93 -12.86
C SER A 203 9.30 -7.61 -13.24
N PHE A 204 8.18 -6.88 -13.20
CA PHE A 204 6.87 -7.38 -13.62
C PHE A 204 6.80 -7.66 -15.12
N CYS A 205 7.18 -6.70 -15.96
CA CYS A 205 7.12 -6.83 -17.41
C CYS A 205 7.94 -8.01 -17.90
N ARG A 206 9.11 -8.24 -17.29
CA ARG A 206 9.95 -9.41 -17.57
C ARG A 206 9.28 -10.73 -17.19
N GLN A 207 8.62 -10.77 -16.03
CA GLN A 207 7.98 -12.00 -15.54
C GLN A 207 6.71 -12.35 -16.33
N VAL A 208 5.91 -11.34 -16.66
CA VAL A 208 4.59 -11.50 -17.31
C VAL A 208 4.70 -11.40 -18.85
N ASN A 209 5.89 -11.05 -19.37
CA ASN A 209 6.14 -10.82 -20.79
C ASN A 209 5.15 -9.83 -21.43
N ILE A 210 5.00 -8.67 -20.79
CA ILE A 210 4.13 -7.58 -21.26
C ILE A 210 4.97 -6.34 -21.59
N ASN A 211 4.59 -5.64 -22.66
CA ASN A 211 5.16 -4.33 -22.95
C ASN A 211 4.72 -3.33 -21.87
N ARG A 212 5.70 -2.62 -21.30
CA ARG A 212 5.47 -1.63 -20.23
C ARG A 212 4.41 -0.59 -20.57
N GLN A 213 4.34 -0.15 -21.83
CA GLN A 213 3.35 0.84 -22.28
C GLN A 213 1.90 0.32 -22.21
N LEU A 214 1.72 -1.00 -22.09
CA LEU A 214 0.41 -1.64 -22.00
C LEU A 214 -0.05 -1.90 -20.56
N LEU A 215 0.74 -1.52 -19.54
CA LEU A 215 0.33 -1.69 -18.14
C LEU A 215 -1.00 -1.00 -17.79
N PRO A 216 -1.30 0.23 -18.27
CA PRO A 216 -2.62 0.84 -18.04
C PRO A 216 -3.77 0.06 -18.68
N VAL A 217 -3.54 -0.51 -19.87
CA VAL A 217 -4.53 -1.36 -20.57
C VAL A 217 -4.75 -2.66 -19.78
N PHE A 218 -3.67 -3.29 -19.32
CA PHE A 218 -3.73 -4.45 -18.45
C PHE A 218 -4.56 -4.16 -17.18
N ALA A 219 -4.34 -3.01 -16.53
CA ALA A 219 -5.08 -2.60 -15.35
C ALA A 219 -6.58 -2.40 -15.63
N ALA A 220 -6.93 -1.79 -16.76
CA ALA A 220 -8.32 -1.60 -17.17
C ALA A 220 -9.02 -2.94 -17.47
N ILE A 221 -8.31 -3.89 -18.09
CA ILE A 221 -8.84 -5.23 -18.40
C ILE A 221 -9.02 -6.06 -17.12
N ALA A 222 -8.05 -6.03 -16.21
CA ALA A 222 -8.13 -6.72 -14.93
C ALA A 222 -9.27 -6.19 -14.04
N GLY A 223 -9.65 -4.93 -14.25
CA GLY A 223 -10.63 -4.21 -13.47
C GLY A 223 -9.93 -3.37 -12.40
N ASN A 224 -10.26 -2.09 -12.36
CA ASN A 224 -9.73 -1.13 -11.39
C ASN A 224 -10.87 -0.24 -10.86
N ASP A 225 -10.53 0.75 -10.04
CA ASP A 225 -11.54 1.63 -9.41
C ASP A 225 -12.35 2.48 -10.43
N TYR A 226 -11.93 2.53 -11.71
CA TYR A 226 -12.57 3.33 -12.77
C TYR A 226 -13.29 2.48 -13.81
N VAL A 227 -12.79 1.28 -14.11
CA VAL A 227 -13.30 0.39 -15.16
C VAL A 227 -13.58 -0.98 -14.58
N ASN A 228 -14.83 -1.42 -14.73
CA ASN A 228 -15.25 -2.76 -14.36
C ASN A 228 -15.96 -3.40 -15.57
N LEU A 229 -15.23 -4.27 -16.27
CA LEU A 229 -15.70 -4.89 -17.51
C LEU A 229 -16.91 -5.82 -17.31
N THR A 230 -17.02 -6.49 -16.15
CA THR A 230 -18.19 -7.33 -15.87
C THR A 230 -19.46 -6.49 -15.70
N ASN A 231 -19.36 -5.33 -15.04
CA ASN A 231 -20.47 -4.36 -14.98
C ASN A 231 -20.83 -3.78 -16.36
N MET A 232 -19.88 -3.74 -17.28
CA MET A 232 -20.08 -3.30 -18.67
C MET A 232 -20.57 -4.43 -19.60
N GLY A 233 -20.87 -5.63 -19.07
CA GLY A 233 -21.39 -6.76 -19.84
C GLY A 233 -20.33 -7.65 -20.50
N PHE A 234 -19.03 -7.42 -20.22
CA PHE A 234 -17.94 -8.24 -20.73
C PHE A 234 -17.48 -9.24 -19.66
N SER A 235 -17.58 -10.55 -19.97
CA SER A 235 -17.04 -11.60 -19.09
C SER A 235 -15.67 -12.07 -19.57
N ILE A 236 -14.66 -11.98 -18.72
CA ILE A 236 -13.33 -12.54 -18.98
C ILE A 236 -13.25 -13.87 -18.25
N ARG A 237 -13.11 -14.97 -19.00
CA ARG A 237 -12.77 -16.28 -18.43
C ARG A 237 -11.26 -16.41 -18.38
N TRP A 238 -10.70 -16.32 -17.18
CA TRP A 238 -9.31 -16.70 -16.95
C TRP A 238 -9.17 -18.21 -17.21
N LYS A 239 -8.37 -18.61 -18.21
CA LYS A 239 -7.96 -20.01 -18.33
C LYS A 239 -7.06 -20.32 -17.14
N GLY A 240 -7.50 -21.23 -16.27
CA GLY A 240 -6.66 -21.71 -15.16
C GLY A 240 -5.34 -22.25 -15.71
N TYR A 241 -4.22 -21.88 -15.08
CA TYR A 241 -2.95 -22.54 -15.35
C TYR A 241 -3.05 -24.00 -14.86
N PRO A 242 -2.54 -24.99 -15.62
CA PRO A 242 -2.35 -26.33 -15.09
C PRO A 242 -1.50 -26.24 -13.83
N GLN A 243 -1.89 -26.95 -12.77
CA GLN A 243 -1.03 -27.13 -11.61
C GLN A 243 0.32 -27.64 -12.12
N MET A 244 1.42 -26.94 -11.80
CA MET A 244 2.75 -27.48 -12.01
C MET A 244 2.83 -28.79 -11.23
N GLU A 245 2.95 -29.91 -11.94
CA GLU A 245 3.15 -31.23 -11.35
C GLU A 245 4.29 -31.14 -10.35
N SER A 246 4.01 -31.56 -9.11
CA SER A 246 5.03 -31.77 -8.10
C SER A 246 6.05 -32.74 -8.68
N ASN A 247 7.30 -32.32 -8.83
CA ASN A 247 8.43 -33.20 -9.09
C ASN A 247 8.46 -34.30 -8.03
N GLN A 248 7.85 -35.45 -8.33
CA GLN A 248 8.06 -36.67 -7.58
C GLN A 248 9.52 -37.06 -7.78
N LYS A 249 10.29 -37.05 -6.69
CA LYS A 249 11.64 -37.59 -6.65
C LYS A 249 11.62 -39.04 -7.13
N PRO A 250 12.56 -39.48 -7.97
CA PRO A 250 12.67 -40.88 -8.33
C PRO A 250 13.00 -41.70 -7.07
N SER A 251 12.17 -42.70 -6.79
CA SER A 251 12.45 -43.72 -5.79
C SER A 251 13.70 -44.49 -6.21
N LYS A 252 14.74 -44.44 -5.38
CA LYS A 252 15.88 -45.35 -5.48
C LYS A 252 15.42 -46.76 -5.11
N PHE A 253 15.64 -47.71 -6.01
CA PHE A 253 16.11 -49.05 -5.68
C PHE A 253 17.50 -49.19 -6.30
#